data_AF-A0A0G1MTN1-F1
#
_entry.id   AF-A0A0G1MTN1-F1
#
_cell.length_a   1.000
_cell.length_b   1.000
_cell.length_c   1.000
_cell.angle_alpha   90.00
_cell.angle_beta   90.00
_cell.angle_gamma   90.00
#
_symmetry.space_group_name_H-M   'P 1'
#
loop_
_entity.id
_entity.type
_entity.pdbx_description
1 polymer ?
#
loop_
_entity_poly.entity_id
_entity_poly.type
_entity_poly.pdbx_seq_one_letter_code
_entity_poly.pdbx_strand_id
1 'polypeptide(L)' 'MRQFSPREINWLAKFAKPDGWREVSQTSQMPVEYITGWAEFYGRNFIVNKNVLIPRIETEQLVDQAIKILTPS' A
#
# COMPACT_ATOMS: atom_id res chain seq x y z
N MET A 1 -3.09 -14.52 -17.13
CA MET A 1 -2.10 -13.98 -16.17
C MET A 1 -2.57 -12.60 -15.72
N ARG A 2 -2.42 -12.24 -14.43
CA ARG A 2 -2.75 -10.89 -13.94
C ARG A 2 -1.91 -9.86 -14.67
N GLN A 3 -2.54 -8.84 -15.24
CA GLN A 3 -1.84 -7.67 -15.75
C GLN A 3 -1.78 -6.61 -14.65
N PHE A 4 -0.57 -6.19 -14.27
CA PHE A 4 -0.40 -5.09 -13.33
C PHE A 4 -0.62 -3.75 -14.03
N SER A 5 -1.25 -2.81 -13.35
CA SER A 5 -1.35 -1.43 -13.80
C SER A 5 0.02 -0.76 -13.83
N PRO A 6 0.21 0.33 -14.60
CA PRO A 6 1.46 1.09 -14.60
C PRO A 6 1.89 1.57 -13.20
N ARG A 7 0.93 1.90 -12.34
CA ARG A 7 1.19 2.30 -10.95
C ARG A 7 1.73 1.15 -10.12
N GLU A 8 1.10 -0.02 -10.23
CA GLU A 8 1.59 -1.23 -9.58
C GLU A 8 2.99 -1.57 -10.07
N ILE A 9 3.26 -1.53 -11.39
CA ILE A 9 4.61 -1.79 -11.93
C ILE A 9 5.64 -0.83 -11.35
N ASN A 10 5.34 0.47 -11.29
CA ASN A 10 6.24 1.47 -10.69
C ASN A 10 6.47 1.21 -9.21
N TRP A 11 5.41 0.86 -8.46
CA TRP A 11 5.52 0.52 -7.04
C TRP A 11 6.39 -0.71 -6.85
N LEU A 12 6.12 -1.76 -7.61
CA LEU A 12 6.89 -2.98 -7.57
C LEU A 12 8.37 -2.65 -7.85
N ALA A 13 8.69 -2.06 -9.01
CA ALA A 13 10.05 -1.68 -9.39
C ALA A 13 10.80 -0.85 -8.33
N LYS A 14 10.09 0.02 -7.60
CA LYS A 14 10.67 0.84 -6.54
C LYS A 14 10.96 0.07 -5.24
N PHE A 15 10.21 -1.00 -4.96
CA PHE A 15 10.12 -1.53 -3.58
C PHE A 15 10.28 -3.02 -3.36
N ALA A 16 10.25 -3.90 -4.37
CA ALA A 16 10.72 -5.26 -4.14
C ALA A 16 11.91 -5.67 -5.02
N LYS A 17 12.49 -6.79 -4.59
CA LYS A 17 13.72 -7.32 -5.14
C LYS A 17 13.51 -7.69 -6.62
N PRO A 18 14.50 -7.46 -7.50
CA PRO A 18 14.40 -7.70 -8.93
C PRO A 18 13.84 -9.08 -9.33
N ASP A 19 14.08 -10.08 -8.49
CA ASP A 19 13.77 -11.49 -8.79
C ASP A 19 12.48 -12.00 -8.12
N GLY A 20 11.87 -11.21 -7.23
CA GLY A 20 10.71 -11.64 -6.42
C GLY A 20 9.35 -11.60 -7.13
N TRP A 21 9.27 -10.94 -8.29
CA TRP A 21 7.99 -10.69 -8.98
C TRP A 21 7.46 -11.88 -9.80
N ARG A 22 8.37 -12.73 -10.27
CA ARG A 22 8.07 -13.82 -11.21
C ARG A 22 7.25 -14.95 -10.58
N GLU A 23 7.36 -15.14 -9.26
CA GLU A 23 6.54 -16.10 -8.52
C GLU A 23 5.15 -15.54 -8.19
N VAL A 24 5.01 -14.22 -8.06
CA VAL A 24 3.76 -13.58 -7.60
C VAL A 24 2.72 -13.43 -8.72
N SER A 25 3.16 -13.38 -9.99
CA SER A 25 2.28 -13.18 -11.15
C SER A 25 1.40 -14.39 -11.51
N GLN A 26 1.74 -15.58 -11.00
CA GLN A 26 1.07 -16.82 -11.39
C GLN A 26 -0.17 -17.15 -10.56
N THR A 27 -0.38 -16.51 -9.38
CA THR A 27 -1.39 -17.05 -8.44
C THR A 27 -2.18 -16.07 -7.58
N SER A 28 -1.96 -14.74 -7.56
CA SER A 28 -2.69 -13.94 -6.56
C SER A 28 -3.26 -12.60 -7.05
N GLN A 29 -4.55 -12.41 -6.74
CA GLN A 29 -5.26 -11.13 -6.73
C GLN A 29 -4.82 -10.26 -5.53
N MET A 30 -3.66 -10.55 -4.89
CA MET A 30 -3.24 -9.83 -3.70
C MET A 30 -2.77 -8.41 -4.05
N PRO A 31 -3.10 -7.41 -3.23
CA PRO A 31 -2.54 -6.06 -3.36
C PRO A 31 -1.00 -6.05 -3.36
N VAL A 32 -0.42 -5.11 -4.11
CA VAL A 32 1.05 -4.94 -4.23
C VAL A 32 1.71 -4.52 -2.93
N GLU A 33 0.96 -3.90 -2.05
CA GLU A 33 1.35 -3.47 -0.71
C GLU A 33 1.61 -4.69 0.19
N TYR A 34 0.82 -5.76 0.08
CA TYR A 34 1.12 -7.02 0.79
C TYR A 34 2.33 -7.76 0.22
N ILE A 35 2.59 -7.60 -1.08
CA ILE A 35 3.75 -8.20 -1.75
C ILE A 35 5.03 -7.48 -1.32
N THR A 36 4.98 -6.15 -1.24
CA THR A 36 6.10 -5.31 -0.82
C THR A 36 6.26 -5.22 0.70
N GLY A 37 5.20 -5.54 1.46
CA GLY A 37 5.20 -5.59 2.93
C GLY A 37 5.01 -4.23 3.60
N TRP A 38 4.74 -3.16 2.84
CA TRP A 38 4.52 -1.83 3.40
C TRP A 38 3.59 -0.98 2.52
N ALA A 39 3.02 0.07 3.11
CA ALA A 39 2.18 1.06 2.44
C ALA A 39 2.52 2.48 2.95
N GLU A 40 2.40 3.48 2.09
CA GLU A 40 2.49 4.90 2.49
C GLU A 40 1.11 5.39 2.93
N PHE A 41 1.05 6.09 4.06
CA PHE A 41 -0.17 6.73 4.57
C PHE A 41 0.21 7.97 5.37
N TYR A 42 -0.37 9.12 5.02
CA TYR A 42 -0.13 10.41 5.63
C TYR A 42 1.37 10.77 5.69
N GLY A 43 2.09 10.51 4.59
CA GLY A 43 3.54 10.72 4.45
C GLY A 43 4.42 9.80 5.31
N ARG A 44 3.85 8.71 5.86
CA ARG A 44 4.57 7.74 6.69
C ARG A 44 4.47 6.34 6.10
N ASN A 45 5.50 5.53 6.32
CA ASN A 45 5.52 4.14 5.87
C ASN A 45 5.04 3.21 6.99
N PHE A 46 4.05 2.37 6.69
CA PHE A 46 3.50 1.37 7.59
C PHE A 46 3.79 -0.03 7.09
N ILE A 47 4.14 -0.95 7.99
CA ILE A 47 4.27 -2.37 7.66
C ILE A 47 2.87 -2.96 7.48
N VAL A 48 2.64 -3.67 6.37
CA VAL A 48 1.36 -4.32 6.09
C VAL A 48 1.55 -5.77 5.67
N ASN A 49 0.54 -6.59 5.95
CA ASN A 49 0.48 -7.98 5.52
C ASN A 49 -1.00 -8.40 5.38
N LYS A 50 -1.23 -9.64 4.93
CA LYS A 50 -2.58 -10.18 4.70
C LYS A 50 -3.52 -10.20 5.92
N ASN A 51 -3.00 -9.97 7.13
CA ASN A 51 -3.78 -10.00 8.38
C ASN A 51 -4.24 -8.59 8.82
N VAL A 52 -3.88 -7.53 8.10
CA VAL A 52 -4.25 -6.14 8.41
C VAL A 52 -4.85 -5.47 7.19
N LEU A 53 -5.68 -4.45 7.38
CA LEU A 53 -6.19 -3.64 6.27
C LEU A 53 -5.08 -2.72 5.74
N ILE A 54 -5.00 -2.58 4.41
CA ILE A 54 -4.12 -1.60 3.77
C ILE A 54 -4.72 -0.21 3.98
N PRO A 55 -3.99 0.74 4.57
CA PRO A 55 -4.49 2.11 4.72
C PRO A 55 -4.75 2.72 3.33
N ARG A 56 -5.86 3.44 3.19
CA ARG A 56 -6.29 4.05 1.92
C ARG A 56 -6.22 5.56 2.00
N ILE A 57 -5.97 6.22 0.87
CA ILE A 57 -5.84 7.68 0.79
C ILE A 57 -7.11 8.39 1.30
N GLU A 58 -8.29 7.81 1.05
CA GLU A 58 -9.57 8.37 1.54
C GLU A 58 -9.64 8.37 3.07
N THR A 59 -8.92 7.46 3.74
CA THR A 59 -8.86 7.39 5.21
C THR A 59 -8.04 8.53 5.82
N GLU A 60 -7.21 9.22 5.04
CA GLU A 60 -6.49 10.42 5.50
C GLU A 60 -7.46 11.55 5.86
N GLN A 61 -8.59 11.65 5.15
CA GLN A 61 -9.62 12.65 5.45
C GLN A 61 -10.20 12.47 6.86
N LEU A 62 -10.32 11.22 7.34
CA LEU A 62 -10.78 10.95 8.70
C LEU A 62 -9.76 11.46 9.73
N VAL A 63 -8.47 11.22 9.48
CA VAL A 63 -7.38 11.74 10.32
C VAL A 63 -7.42 13.26 10.39
N ASP A 64 -7.62 13.94 9.24
CA ASP A 64 -7.74 15.40 9.21
C ASP A 64 -8.91 15.92 10.06
N GLN A 65 -10.08 15.25 10.03
CA GLN A 65 -11.20 15.61 10.90
C GLN A 65 -10.88 15.39 12.38
N ALA A 66 -10.21 14.29 12.73
CA ALA A 66 -9.81 14.01 14.10
C ALA A 66 -8.84 15.10 14.63
N ILE A 67 -7.86 15.52 13.82
CA ILE A 67 -6.92 16.59 14.18
C ILE A 67 -7.67 17.91 14.47
N LYS A 68 -8.65 18.27 13.64
CA LYS A 68 -9.47 19.49 13.85
C LYS A 68 -10.23 19.48 15.18
N ILE A 69 -10.70 18.31 15.61
CA ILE A 69 -11.42 18.15 16.88
C ILE A 69 -10.46 18.23 18.07
N LEU A 70 -9.31 17.56 17.97
CA LEU A 70 -8.35 17.45 19.08
C LEU A 70 -7.51 18.72 19.27
N THR A 71 -7.30 19.50 18.21
CA THR A 71 -6.54 20.74 18.23
C THR A 71 -7.40 21.90 17.75
N PRO A 72 -8.39 22.35 18.57
CA PRO A 72 -9.18 23.53 18.24
C PRO A 72 -8.26 24.76 18.21
N SER A 73 -8.37 25.55 17.14
CA SER A 73 -7.66 26.83 16.96
C SER A 73 -8.16 27.91 17.91
#